data_AF-A0A931XGV2-F1
#
_entry.id   AF-A0A931XGV2-F1
#
_cell.length_a   1.000
_cell.length_b   1.000
_cell.length_c   1.000
_cell.angle_alpha   90.00
_cell.angle_beta   90.00
_cell.angle_gamma   90.00
#
_symmetry.space_group_name_H-M   'P 1'
#
loop_
_entity.id
_entity.type
_entity.pdbx_description
1 polymer ?
#
loop_
_entity_poly.entity_id
_entity_poly.type
_entity_poly.pdbx_seq_one_letter_code
_entity_poly.pdbx_strand_id
1 'polypeptide(L)'
;MGMTITQAMQVALRALAANKLRSALTMLGIVIGVGAVIAMMSVGQGAQSQVTQSIRSMGTNLLFVRPGRTSDAGVRSNLGTAATLTYEDAMAMLDPICCPAVAKVAPEVGAFVQIIAGGQNVATRIVGTTPEY
;
A
#
# COMPACT_ATOMS: atom_id res chain seq x y z
N MET A 1 -52.96 12.45 35.19
CA MET A 1 -52.99 12.21 33.73
C MET A 1 -51.63 12.61 33.17
N GLY A 2 -50.87 11.65 32.65
CA GLY A 2 -49.55 11.90 32.08
C GLY A 2 -49.67 12.44 30.65
N MET A 3 -48.78 13.35 30.28
CA MET A 3 -48.68 13.85 28.92
C MET A 3 -48.25 12.71 27.98
N THR A 4 -49.00 12.49 26.90
CA THR A 4 -48.65 11.46 25.91
C THR A 4 -47.48 11.92 25.04
N ILE A 5 -46.64 11.00 24.55
CA ILE A 5 -45.45 11.32 23.72
C ILE A 5 -45.86 12.14 22.47
N THR A 6 -47.02 11.83 21.90
CA THR A 6 -47.58 12.57 20.75
C THR A 6 -47.89 14.03 21.09
N GLN A 7 -48.47 14.29 22.27
CA GLN A 7 -48.70 15.64 22.77
C GLN A 7 -47.38 16.37 23.05
N ALA A 8 -46.40 15.70 23.65
CA ALA A 8 -45.08 16.28 23.90
C ALA A 8 -44.39 16.71 22.58
N MET A 9 -44.47 15.88 21.54
CA MET A 9 -43.92 16.18 20.22
C MET A 9 -44.64 17.37 19.55
N GLN A 10 -45.97 17.44 19.64
CA GLN A 10 -46.74 18.59 19.14
C GLN A 10 -46.38 19.90 19.85
N VAL A 11 -46.21 19.86 21.19
CA VAL A 11 -45.80 21.03 21.98
C VAL A 11 -44.38 21.46 21.60
N ALA A 12 -43.44 20.54 21.46
CA ALA A 12 -42.06 20.83 21.06
C ALA A 12 -41.98 21.45 19.65
N LEU A 13 -42.72 20.92 18.68
CA LEU A 13 -42.76 21.47 17.31
C LEU A 13 -43.33 22.89 17.28
N ARG A 14 -44.39 23.16 18.05
CA ARG A 14 -44.94 24.51 18.19
C ARG A 14 -43.94 25.47 18.85
N ALA A 15 -43.22 25.02 19.88
CA ALA A 15 -42.20 25.83 20.56
C ALA A 15 -41.01 26.17 19.64
N LEU A 16 -40.55 25.22 18.82
CA LEU A 16 -39.53 25.44 17.80
C LEU A 16 -40.01 26.42 16.71
N ALA A 17 -41.26 26.28 16.26
CA ALA A 17 -41.85 27.17 15.26
C ALA A 17 -42.07 28.61 15.77
N ALA A 18 -42.23 28.79 17.09
CA ALA A 18 -42.33 30.10 17.72
C ALA A 18 -40.98 30.85 17.76
N ASN A 19 -39.85 30.14 17.84
CA ASN A 19 -38.50 30.71 17.91
C ASN A 19 -37.64 30.32 16.70
N LYS A 20 -38.17 30.53 15.49
CA LYS A 20 -37.55 30.07 14.22
C LYS A 20 -36.07 30.41 14.09
N LEU A 21 -35.69 31.65 14.42
CA LEU A 21 -34.30 32.11 14.27
C LEU A 21 -33.34 31.39 15.24
N ARG A 22 -33.73 31.25 16.50
CA ARG A 22 -32.93 30.54 17.51
C ARG A 22 -32.78 29.07 17.14
N SER A 23 -33.89 28.41 16.81
CA SER A 23 -33.89 27.00 16.42
C SER A 23 -33.06 26.74 15.15
N ALA A 24 -33.18 27.61 14.14
CA ALA A 24 -32.39 27.51 12.91
C ALA A 24 -30.88 27.65 13.18
N LEU A 25 -30.46 28.64 13.96
CA LEU A 25 -29.04 28.85 14.29
C LEU A 25 -28.46 27.70 15.10
N THR A 26 -29.22 27.13 16.05
CA THR A 26 -28.76 25.96 16.81
C THR A 26 -28.61 24.72 15.93
N MET A 27 -29.55 24.49 15.01
CA MET A 27 -29.45 23.36 14.08
C MET A 27 -28.29 23.54 13.10
N LEU A 28 -28.08 24.76 12.59
CA LEU A 28 -26.97 25.09 11.70
C LEU A 28 -25.62 24.76 12.35
N GLY A 29 -25.45 25.15 13.62
CA GLY A 29 -24.23 24.85 14.38
C GLY A 29 -23.95 23.35 14.50
N ILE A 30 -24.98 22.55 14.78
CA ILE A 30 -24.85 21.08 14.89
C ILE A 30 -24.51 20.47 13.51
N VAL A 31 -25.20 20.89 12.45
CA VAL A 31 -24.97 20.36 11.10
C VAL A 31 -23.55 20.66 10.61
N ILE A 32 -23.08 21.90 10.80
CA ILE A 32 -21.71 22.28 10.42
C ILE A 32 -20.69 21.56 11.30
N GLY A 33 -20.92 21.48 12.61
CA GLY A 33 -20.01 20.82 13.55
C GLY A 33 -19.82 19.34 13.25
N VAL A 34 -20.92 18.60 13.13
CA VAL A 34 -20.89 17.15 12.82
C VAL A 34 -20.36 16.92 11.39
N GLY A 35 -20.77 17.75 10.43
CA GLY A 35 -20.29 17.67 9.05
C GLY A 35 -18.77 17.85 8.93
N ALA A 36 -18.19 18.83 9.64
CA ALA A 36 -16.75 19.08 9.64
C ALA A 36 -15.96 17.90 10.24
N VAL A 37 -16.45 17.30 11.34
CA VAL A 37 -15.80 16.15 11.97
C VAL A 37 -15.84 14.92 11.04
N ILE A 38 -16.98 14.63 10.42
CA ILE A 38 -17.11 13.51 9.47
C ILE A 38 -16.21 13.71 8.26
N ALA A 39 -16.17 14.93 7.71
CA ALA A 39 -15.31 15.25 6.58
C ALA A 39 -13.83 15.05 6.92
N MET A 40 -13.37 15.56 8.06
CA MET A 40 -12.00 15.40 8.52
C MET A 40 -11.64 13.93 8.74
N MET A 41 -12.52 13.14 9.38
CA MET A 41 -12.28 11.71 9.59
C MET A 41 -12.19 10.95 8.27
N SER A 42 -13.06 11.26 7.31
CA SER A 42 -13.06 10.62 5.99
C SER A 42 -11.77 10.91 5.23
N VAL A 43 -11.32 12.17 5.25
CA VAL A 43 -10.03 12.57 4.64
C VAL A 43 -8.86 11.88 5.34
N GLY A 44 -8.84 11.85 6.68
CA GLY A 44 -7.77 11.21 7.45
C GLY A 44 -7.65 9.72 7.18
N GLN A 45 -8.78 8.99 7.19
CA GLN A 45 -8.79 7.56 6.88
C GLN A 45 -8.41 7.27 5.42
N GLY A 46 -8.88 8.09 4.48
CA GLY A 46 -8.51 7.98 3.07
C GLY A 46 -7.01 8.15 2.85
N ALA A 47 -6.42 9.18 3.46
CA ALA A 47 -4.97 9.43 3.40
C ALA A 47 -4.17 8.27 4.02
N GLN A 48 -4.59 7.78 5.19
CA GLN A 48 -3.93 6.64 5.84
C GLN A 48 -3.99 5.37 4.98
N SER A 49 -5.15 5.09 4.37
CA SER A 49 -5.32 3.95 3.46
C SER A 49 -4.40 4.08 2.25
N GLN A 50 -4.31 5.28 1.66
CA GLN A 50 -3.46 5.53 0.50
C GLN A 50 -1.97 5.34 0.82
N VAL A 51 -1.50 5.87 1.93
CA VAL A 51 -0.12 5.66 2.39
C VAL A 51 0.14 4.18 2.64
N THR A 52 -0.78 3.49 3.32
CA THR A 52 -0.66 2.05 3.58
C THR A 52 -0.61 1.25 2.28
N GLN A 53 -1.40 1.62 1.28
CA GLN A 53 -1.44 0.93 0.00
C GLN A 53 -0.17 1.17 -0.81
N SER A 54 0.36 2.39 -0.82
CA SER A 54 1.67 2.69 -1.42
C SER A 54 2.79 1.91 -0.73
N ILE A 55 2.73 1.78 0.60
CA ILE A 55 3.69 0.97 1.37
C ILE A 55 3.57 -0.51 1.01
N ARG A 56 2.34 -1.04 0.92
CA ARG A 56 2.09 -2.43 0.51
C ARG A 56 2.50 -2.70 -0.94
N SER A 57 2.29 -1.75 -1.86
CA SER A 57 2.66 -1.90 -3.27
C SER A 57 4.17 -1.86 -3.48
N MET A 58 4.93 -1.27 -2.56
CA MET A 58 6.39 -1.42 -2.52
C MET A 58 6.82 -2.82 -2.05
N GLY A 59 5.88 -3.65 -1.58
CA GLY A 59 6.13 -4.98 -1.07
C GLY A 59 6.67 -4.95 0.35
N THR A 60 5.78 -4.91 1.34
CA THR A 60 6.17 -4.91 2.78
C THR A 60 6.81 -6.21 3.25
N ASN A 61 6.88 -7.23 2.39
CA ASN A 61 7.46 -8.54 2.69
C ASN A 61 8.39 -9.03 1.57
N LEU A 62 9.03 -8.10 0.85
CA LEU A 62 10.02 -8.42 -0.17
C LEU A 62 11.43 -8.32 0.42
N LEU A 63 12.19 -9.41 0.35
CA LEU A 63 13.60 -9.46 0.70
C LEU A 63 14.41 -9.68 -0.57
N PHE A 64 15.19 -8.68 -0.98
CA PHE A 64 16.09 -8.80 -2.13
C PHE A 64 17.45 -9.32 -1.69
N VAL A 65 17.76 -10.55 -2.09
CA VAL A 65 19.09 -11.15 -1.90
C VAL A 65 19.90 -10.90 -3.17
N ARG A 66 21.04 -10.22 -3.03
CA ARG A 66 21.98 -10.00 -4.14
C ARG A 66 23.34 -10.59 -3.77
N PRO A 67 24.03 -11.25 -4.72
CA PRO A 67 25.37 -11.71 -4.46
C PRO A 67 26.30 -10.54 -4.14
N GLY A 68 27.33 -10.83 -3.35
CA GLY A 68 28.31 -9.85 -2.92
C GLY A 68 29.19 -9.34 -4.07
N ARG A 69 30.35 -8.79 -3.71
CA ARG A 69 31.39 -8.40 -4.66
C ARG A 69 32.44 -9.50 -4.70
N THR A 70 32.87 -9.89 -5.89
CA THR A 70 34.11 -10.65 -6.04
C THR A 70 35.29 -9.68 -6.11
N SER A 71 36.35 -9.98 -5.37
CA SER A 71 37.65 -9.35 -5.52
C SER A 71 38.63 -10.43 -5.98
N ASP A 72 38.79 -10.57 -7.29
CA ASP A 72 39.81 -11.43 -7.87
C ASP A 72 41.00 -10.59 -8.32
N ALA A 73 42.20 -11.01 -7.96
CA ALA A 73 43.48 -10.44 -8.40
C ALA A 73 43.65 -8.91 -8.23
N GLY A 74 43.04 -8.30 -7.21
CA GLY A 74 43.16 -6.86 -6.93
C GLY A 74 42.18 -5.96 -7.69
N VAL A 75 41.32 -6.52 -8.55
CA VAL A 75 40.24 -5.79 -9.21
C VAL A 75 38.98 -5.87 -8.36
N ARG A 76 38.49 -4.71 -7.89
CA ARG A 76 37.23 -4.61 -7.15
C ARG A 76 36.07 -4.65 -8.14
N SER A 77 35.33 -5.76 -8.17
CA SER A 77 34.14 -5.87 -9.00
C SER A 77 32.92 -5.20 -8.34
N ASN A 78 31.96 -4.76 -9.16
CA ASN A 78 30.74 -4.09 -8.70
C ASN A 78 29.86 -5.01 -7.84
N LEU A 79 28.94 -4.44 -7.05
CA LEU A 79 27.99 -5.23 -6.26
C LEU A 79 27.10 -6.07 -7.19
N GLY A 80 26.98 -7.38 -6.94
CA GLY A 80 26.15 -8.29 -7.74
C GLY A 80 26.89 -9.05 -8.85
N THR A 81 28.22 -8.98 -8.92
CA THR A 81 29.03 -9.70 -9.91
C THR A 81 29.63 -11.01 -9.37
N ALA A 82 29.49 -11.29 -8.08
CA ALA A 82 29.90 -12.56 -7.51
C ALA A 82 28.94 -13.68 -7.96
N ALA A 83 29.49 -14.74 -8.57
CA ALA A 83 28.71 -15.93 -8.95
C ALA A 83 28.47 -16.88 -7.76
N THR A 84 28.21 -16.34 -6.57
CA THR A 84 28.04 -17.11 -5.32
C THR A 84 26.59 -17.45 -5.00
N LEU A 85 25.63 -16.90 -5.77
CA LEU A 85 24.21 -17.17 -5.60
C LEU A 85 23.76 -18.05 -6.76
N THR A 86 23.34 -19.28 -6.46
CA THR A 86 22.99 -20.29 -7.46
C THR A 86 21.49 -20.55 -7.48
N TYR A 87 21.03 -21.26 -8.52
CA TYR A 87 19.63 -21.69 -8.60
C TYR A 87 19.26 -22.69 -7.50
N GLU A 88 20.21 -23.53 -7.07
CA GLU A 88 20.01 -24.48 -5.96
C GLU A 88 19.71 -23.77 -4.64
N ASP A 89 20.38 -22.64 -4.38
CA ASP A 89 20.11 -21.80 -3.21
C ASP A 89 18.66 -21.28 -3.21
N ALA A 90 18.15 -20.87 -4.38
CA ALA A 90 16.77 -20.41 -4.50
C ALA A 90 15.75 -21.53 -4.23
N MET A 91 16.03 -22.76 -4.66
CA MET A 91 15.18 -23.92 -4.37
C MET A 91 15.25 -24.33 -2.90
N ALA A 92 16.44 -24.27 -2.28
CA ALA A 92 16.60 -24.55 -0.85
C ALA A 92 15.85 -23.54 0.03
N MET A 93 15.76 -22.28 -0.40
CA MET A 93 14.95 -21.26 0.29
C MET A 93 13.44 -21.49 0.17
N LEU A 94 12.99 -22.29 -0.80
CA LEU A 94 11.58 -22.68 -0.95
C LEU A 94 11.21 -23.83 0.00
N ASP A 95 12.19 -24.60 0.50
CA ASP A 95 11.94 -25.71 1.40
C ASP A 95 11.46 -25.18 2.78
N PRO A 96 10.24 -25.55 3.23
CA PRO A 96 9.69 -25.13 4.52
C PRO A 96 10.55 -25.54 5.73
N ILE A 97 11.39 -26.57 5.59
CA ILE A 97 12.30 -27.04 6.64
C ILE A 97 13.45 -26.04 6.83
N CYS A 98 13.98 -25.49 5.72
CA CYS A 98 15.08 -24.54 5.75
C CYS A 98 14.60 -23.11 6.02
N CYS A 99 13.43 -22.73 5.52
CA CYS A 99 12.92 -21.35 5.58
C CYS A 99 11.39 -21.31 5.78
N PRO A 100 10.88 -21.52 7.01
CA PRO A 100 9.44 -21.56 7.27
C PRO A 100 8.71 -20.21 7.08
N ALA A 101 9.45 -19.10 7.06
CA ALA A 101 8.90 -17.76 6.89
C ALA A 101 8.81 -17.30 5.41
N VAL A 102 9.39 -18.07 4.49
CA VAL A 102 9.46 -17.73 3.06
C VAL A 102 8.29 -18.37 2.33
N ALA A 103 7.34 -17.56 1.87
CA ALA A 103 6.15 -18.05 1.17
C ALA A 103 6.41 -18.32 -0.32
N LYS A 104 7.29 -17.52 -0.95
CA LYS A 104 7.65 -17.60 -2.36
C LYS A 104 9.09 -17.12 -2.57
N VAL A 105 9.75 -17.67 -3.57
CA VAL A 105 11.08 -17.25 -4.03
C VAL A 105 11.02 -17.11 -5.54
N ALA A 106 11.54 -15.99 -6.06
CA ALA A 106 11.65 -15.74 -7.50
C ALA A 106 13.12 -15.43 -7.84
N PRO A 107 13.88 -16.39 -8.38
CA PRO A 107 15.25 -16.13 -8.83
C PRO A 107 15.23 -15.26 -10.09
N GLU A 108 16.02 -14.19 -10.07
CA GLU A 108 16.18 -13.26 -11.20
C GLU A 108 17.58 -13.38 -11.81
N VAL A 109 17.65 -13.46 -13.14
CA VAL A 109 18.91 -13.37 -13.90
C VAL A 109 18.79 -12.23 -14.89
N GLY A 110 19.65 -11.22 -14.76
CA GLY A 110 19.67 -10.07 -15.66
C GLY A 110 20.90 -10.06 -16.56
N ALA A 111 20.70 -9.88 -17.87
CA ALA A 111 21.78 -9.68 -18.84
C ALA A 111 21.50 -8.44 -19.70
N PHE A 112 22.53 -7.67 -20.01
CA PHE A 112 22.44 -6.62 -21.03
C PHE A 112 22.63 -7.25 -22.40
N VAL A 113 21.62 -7.15 -23.25
CA VAL A 113 21.60 -7.77 -24.57
C VAL A 113 21.19 -6.73 -25.60
N GLN A 114 21.75 -6.86 -26.80
CA GLN A 114 21.41 -6.02 -27.93
C GLN A 114 20.22 -6.63 -28.67
N ILE A 115 19.09 -5.93 -28.66
CA ILE A 115 17.86 -6.38 -29.31
C ILE A 115 17.73 -5.68 -30.66
N ILE A 116 17.55 -6.47 -31.72
CA ILE A 116 17.38 -5.98 -33.09
C ILE A 116 15.97 -6.35 -33.55
N ALA A 117 15.16 -5.35 -33.91
CA ALA A 117 13.80 -5.55 -34.43
C ALA A 117 13.47 -4.49 -35.47
N GLY A 118 12.97 -4.90 -36.64
CA GLY A 118 12.49 -3.98 -37.68
C GLY A 118 13.52 -2.95 -38.19
N GLY A 119 14.82 -3.26 -38.09
CA GLY A 119 15.92 -2.34 -38.46
C GLY A 119 16.37 -1.40 -37.34
N GLN A 120 15.75 -1.45 -36.17
CA GLN A 120 16.20 -0.73 -34.97
C GLN A 120 17.06 -1.63 -34.09
N ASN A 121 18.08 -1.03 -33.47
CA ASN A 121 19.03 -1.72 -32.63
C ASN A 121 19.15 -1.00 -31.28
N VAL A 122 18.78 -1.68 -30.19
CA VAL A 122 18.78 -1.11 -28.85
C VAL A 122 19.46 -2.08 -27.89
N ALA A 123 20.46 -1.59 -27.16
CA ALA A 123 21.00 -2.30 -26.00
C ALA A 123 20.06 -2.09 -24.81
N THR A 124 19.48 -3.17 -24.29
CA THR A 124 18.58 -3.13 -23.13
C THR A 124 18.85 -4.29 -22.19
N ARG A 125 18.33 -4.19 -20.97
CA ARG A 125 18.45 -5.23 -19.96
C ARG A 125 17.31 -6.23 -20.09
N ILE A 126 17.64 -7.49 -20.32
CA ILE A 126 16.71 -8.61 -20.24
C ILE A 126 16.79 -9.17 -18.82
N VAL A 127 15.64 -9.40 -18.20
CA VAL A 127 15.53 -10.06 -16.89
C VAL A 127 14.73 -11.34 -17.08
N GLY A 128 15.35 -12.48 -16.83
CA GLY A 128 14.69 -13.77 -16.71
C GLY A 128 14.27 -13.98 -15.26
N THR A 129 13.02 -14.37 -15.03
CA THR A 129 12.46 -14.67 -13.71
C THR A 129 11.53 -15.87 -13.81
N THR A 130 11.16 -16.44 -12.68
CA THR A 130 10.16 -17.52 -12.64
C THR A 130 8.73 -16.94 -12.57
N PRO A 131 7.68 -17.70 -12.97
CA PRO A 131 6.28 -17.24 -12.96
C PRO A 131 5.75 -16.78 -11.60
N GLU A 132 6.47 -17.09 -10.52
CA GLU A 132 6.09 -16.74 -9.15
C GLU A 132 6.41 -15.28 -8.77
N TYR A 133 7.11 -14.54 -9.65
CA TYR A 133 7.41 -13.10 -9.56
C TYR A 133 6.16 -12.22 -9.68
#